data_AF-A0A1L2ZQ71-F1
#
_entry.id   AF-A0A1L2ZQ71-F1
#
_cell.length_a   1.000
_cell.length_b   1.000
_cell.length_c   1.000
_cell.angle_alpha   90.00
_cell.angle_beta   90.00
_cell.angle_gamma   90.00
#
_symmetry.space_group_name_H-M   'P 1'
#
loop_
_entity.id
_entity.type
_entity.pdbx_description
1 polymer ?
#
loop_
_entity_poly.entity_id
_entity_poly.type
_entity_poly.pdbx_seq_one_letter_code
_entity_poly.pdbx_strand_id
1 'polypeptide(L)'
;MKKSLALAFVGMLALTGCSSSTPPAASAPSVAAVESSASTSAAPASPSKSDRGNLIKEIGQPAGMSATSGEQAVNFVVKKIDTKVKCNSGFSEKPENGRFVSLLIDVETTKALTEPDFPGAHFSLNAGNWTFISKEGTTFNGNLGTGAAFSCLKDSLTLPNQIGTAQKASGLVVLDVPSTEGTLIFSHFADSGWEWTLGGKQPNA
;
A
#
# COMPACT_ATOMS: atom_id res chain seq x y z
N MET A 1 41.62 28.20 -36.20
CA MET A 1 41.19 27.89 -37.58
C MET A 1 39.67 27.96 -37.64
N LYS A 2 39.15 28.72 -38.61
CA LYS A 2 37.73 29.03 -38.90
C LYS A 2 36.97 27.72 -39.28
N LYS A 3 35.66 27.57 -39.08
CA LYS A 3 34.59 28.30 -39.78
C LYS A 3 33.22 28.15 -39.08
N SER A 4 32.51 29.26 -39.02
CA SER A 4 31.08 29.41 -38.73
C SER A 4 30.24 29.16 -40.01
N LEU A 5 28.95 28.83 -39.85
CA LEU A 5 27.90 29.42 -40.70
C LEU A 5 26.53 29.34 -40.02
N ALA A 6 25.90 30.50 -39.85
CA ALA A 6 24.51 30.70 -39.46
C ALA A 6 23.71 31.14 -40.70
N LEU A 7 22.42 30.79 -40.76
CA LEU A 7 21.46 31.46 -41.64
C LEU A 7 20.21 31.83 -40.84
N ALA A 8 19.95 33.13 -40.79
CA ALA A 8 18.71 33.75 -40.36
C ALA A 8 17.94 34.19 -41.62
N PHE A 9 16.60 34.12 -41.58
CA PHE A 9 15.75 34.82 -42.54
C PHE A 9 14.68 35.62 -41.78
N VAL A 10 14.67 36.93 -42.05
CA VAL A 10 13.74 37.94 -41.57
C VAL A 10 12.75 38.23 -42.70
N GLY A 11 11.47 38.44 -42.37
CA GLY A 11 10.46 39.00 -43.27
C GLY A 11 9.32 39.62 -42.45
N MET A 12 9.06 40.90 -42.67
CA MET A 12 8.30 41.81 -41.80
C MET A 12 7.20 42.55 -42.61
N LEU A 13 6.18 43.07 -41.89
CA LEU A 13 5.16 44.10 -42.27
C LEU A 13 3.99 43.64 -43.18
N ALA A 14 2.72 44.10 -43.07
CA ALA A 14 2.14 45.33 -42.50
C ALA A 14 0.61 45.25 -42.17
N LEU A 15 0.20 46.00 -41.13
CA LEU A 15 -0.91 46.97 -40.93
C LEU A 15 -2.42 46.78 -41.35
N THR A 16 -3.26 46.98 -40.30
CA THR A 16 -4.51 47.80 -40.16
C THR A 16 -5.86 47.45 -40.81
N GLY A 17 -6.94 47.57 -40.01
CA GLY A 17 -8.29 47.95 -40.47
C GLY A 17 -9.43 47.63 -39.50
N CYS A 18 -9.94 48.61 -38.74
CA CYS A 18 -11.20 48.52 -37.98
C CYS A 18 -12.41 48.73 -38.90
N SER A 19 -13.49 47.96 -38.70
CA SER A 19 -14.84 48.46 -38.98
C SER A 19 -15.90 47.67 -38.22
N SER A 20 -16.72 48.42 -37.49
CA SER A 20 -17.90 47.98 -36.76
C SER A 20 -19.02 47.68 -37.75
N SER A 21 -19.65 46.51 -37.64
CA SER A 21 -20.91 46.23 -38.33
C SER A 21 -21.74 45.27 -37.47
N THR A 22 -22.81 45.80 -36.88
CA THR A 22 -23.89 45.03 -36.27
C THR A 22 -24.90 44.64 -37.33
N PRO A 23 -25.19 43.34 -37.50
CA PRO A 23 -26.53 42.92 -37.94
C PRO A 23 -27.02 41.63 -37.21
N PRO A 24 -28.29 41.25 -37.40
CA PRO A 24 -29.34 41.23 -36.39
C PRO A 24 -29.42 39.94 -35.56
N ALA A 25 -30.26 40.00 -34.51
CA ALA A 25 -30.63 38.87 -33.68
C ALA A 25 -31.13 37.67 -34.50
N ALA A 26 -30.38 36.57 -34.46
CA ALA A 26 -30.81 35.25 -34.87
C ALA A 26 -30.96 34.40 -33.60
N SER A 27 -32.17 33.86 -33.41
CA SER A 27 -32.57 33.08 -32.24
C SER A 27 -31.58 31.94 -31.97
N ALA A 28 -30.94 32.00 -30.79
CA ALA A 28 -30.11 30.91 -30.30
C ALA A 28 -30.96 29.63 -30.11
N PRO A 29 -30.46 28.44 -30.48
CA PRO A 29 -31.06 27.20 -30.02
C PRO A 29 -30.91 27.13 -28.49
N SER A 30 -32.02 26.84 -27.81
CA SER A 30 -32.06 26.60 -26.38
C SER A 30 -31.07 25.51 -26.01
N VAL A 31 -30.00 25.87 -25.30
CA VAL A 31 -29.10 24.91 -24.66
C VAL A 31 -29.79 24.50 -23.38
N ALA A 32 -30.23 23.24 -23.32
CA ALA A 32 -30.79 22.64 -22.13
C ALA A 32 -29.88 22.94 -20.92
N ALA A 33 -30.46 23.47 -19.85
CA ALA A 33 -29.78 23.62 -18.58
C ALA A 33 -29.32 22.23 -18.13
N VAL A 34 -28.01 22.01 -18.12
CA VAL A 34 -27.42 20.87 -17.43
C VAL A 34 -27.53 21.21 -15.95
N GLU A 35 -28.48 20.58 -15.27
CA GLU A 35 -28.53 20.61 -13.82
C GLU A 35 -27.19 20.08 -13.30
N SER A 36 -26.41 21.01 -12.77
CA SER A 36 -25.18 20.74 -12.04
C SER A 36 -25.54 19.99 -10.77
N SER A 37 -25.66 18.66 -10.88
CA SER A 37 -25.65 17.75 -9.75
C SER A 37 -24.30 17.89 -9.07
N ALA A 38 -24.26 18.74 -8.03
CA ALA A 38 -23.15 18.80 -7.12
C ALA A 38 -23.05 17.44 -6.44
N SER A 39 -22.14 16.60 -6.91
CA SER A 39 -21.72 15.41 -6.18
C SER A 39 -21.04 15.89 -4.90
N THR A 40 -21.75 15.82 -3.78
CA THR A 40 -21.16 15.92 -2.45
C THR A 40 -20.15 14.79 -2.33
N SER A 41 -18.88 15.10 -2.60
CA SER A 41 -17.75 14.24 -2.26
C SER A 41 -17.72 14.14 -0.75
N ALA A 42 -18.29 13.06 -0.20
CA ALA A 42 -18.16 12.76 1.21
C ALA A 42 -16.67 12.75 1.58
N ALA A 43 -16.33 13.41 2.68
CA ALA A 43 -14.98 13.32 3.25
C ALA A 43 -14.66 11.82 3.49
N PRO A 44 -13.41 11.37 3.21
CA PRO A 44 -13.05 9.99 3.43
C PRO A 44 -13.30 9.64 4.91
N ALA A 45 -14.07 8.58 5.14
CA ALA A 45 -14.33 8.10 6.49
C ALA A 45 -13.00 7.75 7.16
N SER A 46 -12.82 8.20 8.41
CA SER A 46 -11.68 7.79 9.23
C SER A 46 -11.59 6.27 9.28
N PRO A 47 -10.40 5.67 9.12
CA PRO A 47 -10.25 4.22 9.15
C PRO A 47 -10.75 3.68 10.49
N SER A 48 -11.59 2.63 10.44
CA SER A 48 -12.11 1.98 11.64
C SER A 48 -10.97 1.40 12.47
N LYS A 49 -10.98 1.68 13.77
CA LYS A 49 -10.07 1.08 14.75
C LYS A 49 -10.75 -0.06 15.50
N SER A 50 -9.99 -1.08 15.88
CA SER A 50 -10.44 -2.12 16.80
C SER A 50 -10.39 -1.63 18.25
N ASP A 51 -10.99 -2.39 19.18
CA ASP A 51 -10.89 -2.12 20.61
C ASP A 51 -9.44 -2.16 21.13
N ARG A 52 -8.54 -2.78 20.38
CA ARG A 52 -7.09 -2.81 20.65
C ARG A 52 -6.36 -1.55 20.15
N GLY A 53 -7.07 -0.61 19.54
CA GLY A 53 -6.51 0.64 19.00
C GLY A 53 -5.85 0.51 17.63
N ASN A 54 -5.83 -0.69 17.04
CA ASN A 54 -5.22 -0.94 15.73
C ASN A 54 -6.17 -0.60 14.59
N LEU A 55 -5.61 -0.25 13.43
CA LEU A 55 -6.36 0.02 12.21
C LEU A 55 -6.87 -1.29 11.61
N ILE A 56 -8.19 -1.43 11.48
CA ILE A 56 -8.80 -2.59 10.83
C ILE A 56 -8.64 -2.44 9.32
N LYS A 57 -8.09 -3.47 8.67
CA LYS A 57 -7.76 -3.47 7.25
C LYS A 57 -8.48 -4.59 6.50
N GLU A 58 -8.84 -4.27 5.25
CA GLU A 58 -9.25 -5.26 4.26
C GLU A 58 -8.07 -5.69 3.39
N ILE A 59 -8.14 -6.89 2.80
CA ILE A 59 -7.17 -7.31 1.78
C ILE A 59 -7.23 -6.33 0.60
N GLY A 60 -6.05 -5.88 0.16
CA GLY A 60 -5.89 -4.90 -0.91
C GLY A 60 -5.92 -3.44 -0.44
N GLN A 61 -6.27 -3.17 0.82
CA GLN A 61 -6.27 -1.82 1.36
C GLN A 61 -4.85 -1.38 1.78
N PRO A 62 -4.40 -0.16 1.44
CA PRO A 62 -3.09 0.34 1.84
C PRO A 62 -3.00 0.58 3.35
N ALA A 63 -1.84 0.22 3.91
CA ALA A 63 -1.39 0.47 5.27
C ALA A 63 -0.02 1.13 5.23
N GLY A 64 0.43 1.75 6.32
CA GLY A 64 1.70 2.45 6.29
C GLY A 64 1.87 3.48 7.38
N MET A 65 3.07 4.05 7.42
CA MET A 65 3.47 5.04 8.42
C MET A 65 3.93 6.31 7.71
N SER A 66 3.65 7.44 8.35
CA SER A 66 4.19 8.74 7.99
C SER A 66 5.19 9.17 9.06
N ALA A 67 6.19 9.94 8.69
CA ALA A 67 7.08 10.60 9.64
C ALA A 67 6.33 11.69 10.42
N THR A 68 6.93 12.20 11.49
CA THR A 68 6.38 13.33 12.27
C THR A 68 6.28 14.60 11.43
N SER A 69 7.07 14.71 10.35
CA SER A 69 6.94 15.75 9.33
C SER A 69 5.62 15.69 8.54
N GLY A 70 4.91 14.56 8.59
CA GLY A 70 3.74 14.25 7.77
C GLY A 70 4.07 13.60 6.43
N GLU A 71 5.35 13.46 6.06
CA GLU A 71 5.75 12.76 4.84
C GLU A 71 5.54 11.25 4.98
N GLN A 72 4.98 10.60 3.96
CA GLN A 72 4.79 9.15 3.98
C GLN A 72 6.15 8.45 3.95
N ALA A 73 6.46 7.64 4.96
CA ALA A 73 7.73 6.91 5.05
C ALA A 73 7.63 5.48 4.49
N VAL A 74 6.50 4.82 4.75
CA VAL A 74 6.25 3.43 4.35
C VAL A 74 4.82 3.28 3.89
N ASN A 75 4.61 2.64 2.75
CA ASN A 75 3.30 2.17 2.31
C ASN A 75 3.40 0.68 2.00
N PHE A 76 2.44 -0.12 2.46
CA PHE A 76 2.36 -1.53 2.15
C PHE A 76 0.93 -2.02 2.01
N VAL A 77 0.74 -3.09 1.26
CA VAL A 77 -0.57 -3.67 0.95
C VAL A 77 -0.50 -5.17 1.11
N VAL A 78 -1.32 -5.74 2.00
CA VAL A 78 -1.57 -7.19 2.02
C VAL A 78 -2.53 -7.51 0.88
N LYS A 79 -2.01 -8.01 -0.25
CA LYS A 79 -2.79 -8.29 -1.46
C LYS A 79 -3.56 -9.59 -1.42
N LYS A 80 -3.03 -10.59 -0.70
CA LYS A 80 -3.64 -11.91 -0.58
C LYS A 80 -3.22 -12.56 0.73
N ILE A 81 -4.16 -13.29 1.31
CA ILE A 81 -3.90 -14.24 2.39
C ILE A 81 -4.25 -15.64 1.87
N ASP A 82 -3.28 -16.56 1.91
CA ASP A 82 -3.47 -17.94 1.48
C ASP A 82 -3.30 -18.90 2.67
N THR A 83 -4.32 -19.70 2.95
CA THR A 83 -4.35 -20.67 4.04
C THR A 83 -3.97 -22.09 3.60
N LYS A 84 -3.64 -22.28 2.32
CA LYS A 84 -3.27 -23.56 1.70
C LYS A 84 -1.84 -23.50 1.17
N VAL A 85 -0.92 -23.03 2.01
CA VAL A 85 0.49 -22.86 1.66
C VAL A 85 1.11 -24.23 1.35
N LYS A 86 1.80 -24.31 0.22
CA LYS A 86 2.63 -25.46 -0.14
C LYS A 86 4.09 -25.05 -0.10
N CYS A 87 4.82 -25.59 0.87
CA CYS A 87 6.25 -25.36 1.01
C CYS A 87 7.02 -25.97 -0.17
N ASN A 88 8.07 -25.28 -0.61
CA ASN A 88 8.83 -25.64 -1.81
C ASN A 88 10.33 -25.30 -1.72
N SER A 89 10.85 -25.02 -0.52
CA SER A 89 12.27 -24.73 -0.29
C SER A 89 13.19 -25.94 -0.56
N GLY A 90 12.67 -27.16 -0.38
CA GLY A 90 13.44 -28.41 -0.45
C GLY A 90 13.98 -28.89 0.90
N PHE A 91 13.84 -28.08 1.95
CA PHE A 91 14.23 -28.41 3.33
C PHE A 91 13.15 -27.97 4.33
N SER A 92 11.90 -27.86 3.86
CA SER A 92 10.76 -27.42 4.64
C SER A 92 10.36 -28.42 5.71
N GLU A 93 10.08 -27.93 6.91
CA GLU A 93 9.55 -28.72 8.01
C GLU A 93 8.02 -28.60 8.13
N LYS A 94 7.43 -29.38 9.05
CA LYS A 94 6.01 -29.26 9.39
C LYS A 94 5.78 -28.01 10.26
N PRO A 95 4.59 -27.39 10.19
CA PRO A 95 4.24 -26.31 11.11
C PRO A 95 4.41 -26.71 12.57
N GLU A 96 4.98 -25.82 13.37
CA GLU A 96 5.22 -25.95 14.81
C GLU A 96 3.98 -25.53 15.62
N ASN A 97 3.24 -24.50 15.18
CA ASN A 97 2.05 -24.00 15.88
C ASN A 97 0.74 -24.60 15.36
N GLY A 98 0.73 -25.05 14.10
CA GLY A 98 -0.35 -25.87 13.58
C GLY A 98 -0.53 -25.79 12.07
N ARG A 99 -0.55 -24.58 11.50
CA ARG A 99 -0.76 -24.38 10.06
C ARG A 99 0.00 -23.18 9.52
N PHE A 100 0.51 -23.31 8.30
CA PHE A 100 1.06 -22.17 7.57
C PHE A 100 -0.03 -21.34 6.90
N VAL A 101 0.15 -20.02 6.97
CA VAL A 101 -0.58 -19.01 6.20
C VAL A 101 0.45 -18.12 5.51
N SER A 102 0.23 -17.76 4.25
CA SER A 102 1.11 -16.84 3.52
C SER A 102 0.41 -15.54 3.18
N LEU A 103 1.10 -14.43 3.39
CA LEU A 103 0.67 -13.09 3.04
C LEU A 103 1.46 -12.63 1.82
N LEU A 104 0.79 -12.34 0.70
CA LEU A 104 1.42 -11.65 -0.42
C LEU A 104 1.37 -10.14 -0.15
N ILE A 105 2.53 -9.52 -0.02
CA ILE A 105 2.64 -8.12 0.39
C ILE A 105 3.44 -7.35 -0.64
N ASP A 106 2.93 -6.18 -1.04
CA ASP A 106 3.68 -5.16 -1.76
C ASP A 106 4.07 -4.06 -0.78
N VAL A 107 5.30 -3.58 -0.89
CA VAL A 107 5.88 -2.56 -0.01
C VAL A 107 6.60 -1.50 -0.85
N GLU A 108 6.43 -0.25 -0.45
CA GLU A 108 7.16 0.90 -0.94
C GLU A 108 7.61 1.76 0.24
N THR A 109 8.90 2.05 0.30
CA THR A 109 9.49 2.98 1.26
C THR A 109 9.91 4.25 0.54
N THR A 110 10.02 5.36 1.27
CA THR A 110 10.42 6.65 0.72
C THR A 110 11.69 7.16 1.39
N LYS A 111 12.11 8.40 1.06
CA LYS A 111 13.21 9.08 1.74
C LYS A 111 12.88 9.40 3.20
N ALA A 112 11.61 9.63 3.55
CA ALA A 112 11.18 9.91 4.92
C ALA A 112 11.50 8.78 5.90
N LEU A 113 11.78 7.57 5.41
CA LEU A 113 12.32 6.48 6.25
C LEU A 113 13.70 6.78 6.86
N THR A 114 14.38 7.85 6.43
CA THR A 114 15.64 8.33 7.05
C THR A 114 15.42 9.36 8.15
N GLU A 115 14.18 9.77 8.39
CA GLU A 115 13.86 10.70 9.48
C GLU A 115 14.09 10.06 10.86
N PRO A 116 14.32 10.87 11.92
CA PRO A 116 14.66 10.37 13.25
C PRO A 116 13.66 9.39 13.86
N ASP A 117 12.41 9.42 13.41
CA ASP A 117 11.33 8.53 13.84
C ASP A 117 11.55 7.06 13.44
N PHE A 118 12.40 6.81 12.44
CA PHE A 118 12.66 5.49 11.88
C PHE A 118 14.13 5.08 12.07
N PRO A 119 14.50 4.67 13.30
CA PRO A 119 15.88 4.26 13.58
C PRO A 119 16.29 3.08 12.70
N GLY A 120 17.45 3.20 12.05
CA GLY A 120 18.00 2.17 11.18
C GLY A 120 17.61 2.28 9.70
N ALA A 121 16.77 3.25 9.32
CA ALA A 121 16.45 3.58 7.93
C ALA A 121 16.00 2.40 7.04
N HIS A 122 15.36 1.40 7.65
CA HIS A 122 14.79 0.23 6.98
C HIS A 122 13.44 -0.14 7.58
N PHE A 123 12.62 -0.81 6.79
CA PHE A 123 11.33 -1.34 7.19
C PHE A 123 11.34 -2.87 7.13
N SER A 124 10.62 -3.52 8.04
CA SER A 124 10.56 -4.98 8.12
C SER A 124 9.15 -5.48 8.47
N LEU A 125 8.65 -6.39 7.63
CA LEU A 125 7.41 -7.14 7.83
C LEU A 125 7.70 -8.59 8.28
N ASN A 126 8.84 -8.82 8.93
CA ASN A 126 9.25 -10.15 9.38
C ASN A 126 8.13 -10.86 10.16
N ALA A 127 7.99 -12.17 9.94
CA ALA A 127 6.96 -13.01 10.56
C ALA A 127 6.92 -12.92 12.11
N GLY A 128 8.05 -12.66 12.76
CA GLY A 128 8.13 -12.47 14.21
C GLY A 128 7.49 -11.18 14.74
N ASN A 129 7.17 -10.22 13.87
CA ASN A 129 6.47 -8.98 14.23
C ASN A 129 4.93 -9.12 14.16
N TRP A 130 4.44 -10.33 13.89
CA TRP A 130 3.02 -10.61 13.78
C TRP A 130 2.50 -11.29 15.04
N THR A 131 1.30 -10.89 15.47
CA THR A 131 0.56 -11.51 16.57
C THR A 131 -0.75 -12.10 16.03
N PHE A 132 -1.19 -13.21 16.63
CA PHE A 132 -2.48 -13.82 16.32
C PHE A 132 -3.44 -13.69 17.50
N ILE A 133 -4.68 -13.29 17.22
CA ILE A 133 -5.80 -13.32 18.16
C ILE A 133 -6.79 -14.37 17.68
N SER A 134 -7.22 -15.28 18.55
CA SER A 134 -8.24 -16.27 18.22
C SER A 134 -9.59 -15.61 17.94
N LYS A 135 -10.52 -16.35 17.33
CA LYS A 135 -11.89 -15.89 17.07
C LYS A 135 -12.61 -15.48 18.36
N GLU A 136 -12.25 -16.09 19.48
CA GLU A 136 -12.77 -15.83 20.83
C GLU A 136 -12.07 -14.63 21.50
N GLY A 137 -11.11 -13.99 20.84
CA GLY A 137 -10.41 -12.81 21.34
C GLY A 137 -9.17 -13.09 22.20
N THR A 138 -8.70 -14.35 22.26
CA THR A 138 -7.52 -14.70 23.05
C THR A 138 -6.23 -14.50 22.26
N THR A 139 -5.27 -13.77 22.82
CA THR A 139 -3.95 -13.60 22.23
C THR A 139 -3.16 -14.91 22.26
N PHE A 140 -2.59 -15.29 21.13
CA PHE A 140 -1.66 -16.41 21.06
C PHE A 140 -0.29 -16.00 21.63
N ASN A 141 0.23 -16.79 22.56
CA ASN A 141 1.49 -16.50 23.26
C ASN A 141 2.76 -16.97 22.51
N GLY A 142 2.60 -17.71 21.41
CA GLY A 142 3.73 -18.24 20.63
C GLY A 142 4.22 -17.28 19.54
N ASN A 143 5.38 -17.61 18.98
CA ASN A 143 5.95 -16.88 17.85
C ASN A 143 5.37 -17.41 16.54
N LEU A 144 4.88 -16.54 15.65
CA LEU A 144 4.38 -16.91 14.32
C LEU A 144 5.50 -17.09 13.28
N GLY A 145 6.66 -16.47 13.49
CA GLY A 145 7.86 -16.61 12.67
C GLY A 145 8.73 -17.77 13.14
N THR A 146 8.20 -19.00 13.06
CA THR A 146 8.89 -20.23 13.46
C THR A 146 9.99 -20.63 12.48
N GLY A 147 10.87 -21.57 12.88
CA GLY A 147 11.90 -22.10 11.98
C GLY A 147 11.29 -22.82 10.78
N ALA A 148 10.17 -23.51 11.02
CA ALA A 148 9.38 -24.15 9.97
C ALA A 148 8.73 -23.14 9.01
N ALA A 149 8.23 -21.99 9.50
CA ALA A 149 7.72 -20.93 8.63
C ALA A 149 8.82 -20.32 7.76
N PHE A 150 9.98 -20.01 8.37
CA PHE A 150 11.13 -19.42 7.70
C PHE A 150 11.66 -20.32 6.57
N SER A 151 11.71 -21.64 6.81
CA SER A 151 12.19 -22.63 5.86
C SER A 151 11.14 -23.11 4.85
N CYS A 152 9.91 -22.60 4.86
CA CYS A 152 8.83 -23.15 4.03
C CYS A 152 9.02 -22.86 2.53
N LEU A 153 9.32 -21.61 2.16
CA LEU A 153 9.41 -21.18 0.76
C LEU A 153 10.86 -20.93 0.34
N LYS A 154 11.12 -20.99 -0.97
CA LYS A 154 12.39 -20.48 -1.53
C LYS A 154 12.51 -18.98 -1.28
N ASP A 155 13.73 -18.52 -0.99
CA ASP A 155 14.04 -17.10 -0.76
C ASP A 155 13.61 -16.17 -1.90
N SER A 156 13.64 -16.65 -3.15
CA SER A 156 13.20 -15.86 -4.32
C SER A 156 11.70 -15.55 -4.34
N LEU A 157 10.91 -16.18 -3.46
CA LEU A 157 9.47 -15.96 -3.33
C LEU A 157 9.13 -15.14 -2.08
N THR A 158 10.06 -15.03 -1.13
CA THR A 158 9.81 -14.38 0.16
C THR A 158 10.11 -12.89 0.09
N LEU A 159 9.42 -12.12 0.92
CA LEU A 159 9.70 -10.71 1.08
C LEU A 159 11.08 -10.54 1.76
N PRO A 160 11.92 -9.59 1.32
CA PRO A 160 13.17 -9.28 2.01
C PRO A 160 12.94 -8.92 3.49
N ASN A 161 13.84 -9.38 4.37
CA ASN A 161 13.75 -9.09 5.80
C ASN A 161 13.90 -7.60 6.13
N GLN A 162 14.64 -6.86 5.31
CA GLN A 162 14.86 -5.42 5.45
C GLN A 162 14.68 -4.77 4.09
N ILE A 163 13.86 -3.74 4.04
CA ILE A 163 13.60 -2.92 2.86
C ILE A 163 14.12 -1.53 3.19
N GLY A 164 15.18 -1.12 2.51
CA GLY A 164 15.88 0.14 2.78
C GLY A 164 15.10 1.36 2.29
N THR A 165 15.70 2.54 2.44
CA THR A 165 15.14 3.82 1.99
C THR A 165 14.87 3.86 0.48
N ALA A 166 13.72 4.42 0.08
CA ALA A 166 13.35 4.63 -1.32
C ALA A 166 13.37 3.34 -2.19
N GLN A 167 12.90 2.22 -1.62
CA GLN A 167 12.87 0.91 -2.26
C GLN A 167 11.44 0.40 -2.44
N LYS A 168 11.29 -0.55 -3.36
CA LYS A 168 10.06 -1.32 -3.54
C LYS A 168 10.36 -2.81 -3.42
N ALA A 169 9.47 -3.55 -2.79
CA ALA A 169 9.56 -4.99 -2.69
C ALA A 169 8.18 -5.63 -2.80
N SER A 170 8.14 -6.85 -3.34
CA SER A 170 6.95 -7.68 -3.37
C SER A 170 7.36 -9.11 -3.06
N GLY A 171 6.60 -9.78 -2.21
CA GLY A 171 6.93 -11.14 -1.81
C GLY A 171 5.98 -11.71 -0.78
N LEU A 172 6.24 -12.95 -0.39
CA LEU A 172 5.47 -13.67 0.59
C LEU A 172 6.09 -13.56 1.99
N VAL A 173 5.25 -13.35 2.99
CA VAL A 173 5.58 -13.62 4.40
C VAL A 173 4.80 -14.86 4.81
N VAL A 174 5.48 -15.88 5.32
CA VAL A 174 4.84 -17.09 5.85
C VAL A 174 4.76 -16.99 7.36
N LEU A 175 3.57 -17.24 7.90
CA LEU A 175 3.27 -17.29 9.32
C LEU A 175 2.84 -18.72 9.68
N ASP A 176 3.31 -19.21 10.82
CA ASP A 176 2.88 -20.46 11.42
C ASP A 176 1.89 -20.16 12.54
N VAL A 177 0.60 -20.31 12.23
CA VAL A 177 -0.51 -19.89 13.08
C VAL A 177 -1.19 -21.10 13.73
N PRO A 178 -1.77 -20.94 14.93
CA PRO A 178 -2.54 -22.00 15.57
C PRO A 178 -3.87 -22.29 14.86
N SER A 179 -4.42 -21.31 14.13
CA SER A 179 -5.67 -21.44 13.37
C SER A 179 -5.73 -20.50 12.16
N THR A 180 -6.60 -20.81 11.20
CA THR A 180 -6.92 -19.99 10.01
C THR A 180 -8.21 -19.19 10.19
N GLU A 181 -8.76 -19.16 11.40
CA GLU A 181 -9.86 -18.28 11.79
C GLU A 181 -9.41 -17.47 13.00
N GLY A 182 -9.46 -16.15 12.90
CA GLY A 182 -8.97 -15.23 13.91
C GLY A 182 -8.55 -13.89 13.31
N THR A 183 -7.63 -13.20 13.97
CA THR A 183 -7.12 -11.90 13.54
C THR A 183 -5.60 -11.90 13.57
N LEU A 184 -4.98 -11.47 12.48
CA LEU A 184 -3.56 -11.17 12.42
C LEU A 184 -3.35 -9.69 12.73
N ILE A 185 -2.42 -9.40 13.63
CA ILE A 185 -1.97 -8.05 13.96
C ILE A 185 -0.53 -7.92 13.50
N PHE A 186 -0.25 -6.91 12.70
CA PHE A 186 1.11 -6.43 12.49
C PHE A 186 1.28 -5.13 13.25
N SER A 187 2.27 -5.07 14.14
CA SER A 187 2.66 -3.84 14.81
C SER A 187 4.15 -3.61 14.58
N HIS A 188 4.48 -2.41 14.11
CA HIS A 188 5.85 -2.00 13.88
C HIS A 188 6.04 -0.64 14.54
N PHE A 189 6.92 -0.60 15.55
CA PHE A 189 7.02 0.50 16.52
C PHE A 189 5.73 0.70 17.33
N ALA A 190 5.84 1.36 18.49
CA ALA A 190 4.86 1.24 19.58
C ALA A 190 3.49 1.93 19.31
N ASP A 191 3.36 2.73 18.25
CA ASP A 191 2.28 3.73 18.18
C ASP A 191 1.19 3.45 17.13
N SER A 192 1.36 2.44 16.27
CA SER A 192 0.29 2.01 15.35
C SER A 192 0.45 0.56 14.88
N GLY A 193 -0.65 -0.19 14.96
CA GLY A 193 -0.75 -1.53 14.38
C GLY A 193 -1.90 -1.62 13.37
N TRP A 194 -1.87 -2.69 12.58
CA TRP A 194 -2.86 -3.01 11.57
C TRP A 194 -3.37 -4.42 11.77
N GLU A 195 -4.67 -4.64 11.58
CA GLU A 195 -5.29 -5.94 11.78
C GLU A 195 -6.04 -6.43 10.55
N TRP A 196 -5.94 -7.73 10.28
CA TRP A 196 -6.69 -8.41 9.22
C TRP A 196 -7.39 -9.65 9.79
N THR A 197 -8.66 -9.83 9.44
CA THR A 197 -9.40 -11.04 9.78
C THR A 197 -9.03 -12.21 8.88
N LEU A 198 -8.68 -13.34 9.48
CA LEU A 198 -8.51 -14.64 8.84
C LEU A 198 -9.83 -15.42 8.81
N GLY A 199 -10.15 -16.05 7.68
CA GLY A 199 -11.28 -16.98 7.57
C GLY A 199 -12.68 -16.35 7.47
N GLY A 200 -12.78 -15.01 7.50
CA GLY A 200 -14.02 -14.29 7.17
C GLY A 200 -14.25 -14.17 5.66
N LYS A 201 -15.51 -13.96 5.24
CA LYS A 201 -15.82 -13.50 3.87
C LYS A 201 -15.12 -12.16 3.64
N GLN A 202 -14.04 -12.18 2.87
CA GLN A 202 -13.40 -10.97 2.39
C GLN A 202 -14.30 -10.38 1.29
N PRO A 203 -14.58 -9.07 1.27
CA PRO A 203 -15.48 -8.47 0.29
C PRO A 203 -15.02 -8.62 -1.18
N ASN A 204 -13.79 -9.08 -1.41
CA ASN A 204 -13.19 -9.27 -2.74
C ASN A 204 -12.69 -10.71 -3.02
N ALA A 205 -13.23 -11.72 -2.34
CA ALA A 205 -12.89 -13.14 -2.58
C ALA A 205 -13.89 -13.86 -3.49
#